data_AF-A0A7K4HGT5-F1
#
_entry.id   AF-A0A7K4HGT5-F1
#
_cell.length_a   1.000
_cell.length_b   1.000
_cell.length_c   1.000
_cell.angle_alpha   90.00
_cell.angle_beta   90.00
_cell.angle_gamma   90.00
#
_symmetry.space_group_name_H-M   'P 1'
#
loop_
_entity.id
_entity.type
_entity.pdbx_description
1 polymer ?
#
loop_
_entity_poly.entity_id
_entity_poly.type
_entity_poly.pdbx_seq_one_letter_code
_entity_poly.pdbx_strand_id
1 'polypeptide(L)'
;MNNVKITVVKQFSPEDVIGKEFIRADGTPIKKCGMTEGLEFSVDESGSMPEGFCHHAWYGLYKNIAILQCGGGFPNWTGEDMIYTACPDGIRPVCFKLERVSERGD
;
A
#
# COMPACT_ATOMS: atom_id res chain seq x y z
N MET A 1 6.29 -14.85 -12.16
CA MET A 1 6.24 -14.24 -10.81
C MET A 1 4.80 -14.29 -10.34
N ASN A 2 4.50 -14.45 -9.05
CA ASN A 2 3.10 -14.54 -8.63
C ASN A 2 2.38 -13.19 -8.79
N ASN A 3 1.07 -13.22 -9.06
CA ASN A 3 0.25 -12.01 -9.06
C ASN A 3 0.02 -11.52 -7.62
N VAL A 4 0.03 -10.21 -7.42
CA VAL A 4 -0.19 -9.58 -6.11
C VAL A 4 -1.33 -8.59 -6.19
N LYS A 5 -2.33 -8.76 -5.34
CA LYS A 5 -3.42 -7.82 -5.12
C LYS A 5 -3.02 -6.82 -4.05
N ILE A 6 -3.23 -5.54 -4.34
CA ILE A 6 -3.05 -4.40 -3.42
C ILE A 6 -4.43 -3.90 -3.06
N THR A 7 -4.76 -3.87 -1.77
CA THR A 7 -6.02 -3.32 -1.27
C THR A 7 -5.74 -2.14 -0.35
N VAL A 8 -6.41 -1.01 -0.57
CA VAL A 8 -6.34 0.13 0.33
C VAL A 8 -7.19 -0.14 1.57
N VAL A 9 -6.57 -0.18 2.74
CA VAL A 9 -7.23 -0.57 4.00
C VAL A 9 -7.71 0.64 4.78
N LYS A 10 -6.83 1.61 5.01
CA LYS A 10 -7.12 2.75 5.87
C LYS A 10 -6.34 3.99 5.48
N GLN A 11 -7.00 5.13 5.49
CA GLN A 11 -6.35 6.44 5.34
C GLN A 11 -6.29 7.18 6.67
N PHE A 12 -5.19 7.87 6.91
CA PHE A 12 -5.04 8.75 8.06
C PHE A 12 -4.90 10.21 7.62
N SER A 13 -5.50 11.11 8.40
CA SER A 13 -5.27 12.55 8.28
C SER A 13 -4.02 12.97 9.06
N PRO A 14 -3.50 14.19 8.84
CA PRO A 14 -2.47 14.73 9.71
C PRO A 14 -2.89 14.79 11.17
N GLU A 15 -4.14 15.11 11.47
CA GLU A 15 -4.63 15.12 12.85
C GLU A 15 -4.52 13.74 13.51
N ASP A 16 -4.84 12.68 12.77
CA ASP A 16 -4.77 11.30 13.26
C ASP A 16 -3.31 10.85 13.52
N VAL A 17 -2.33 11.38 12.78
CA VAL A 17 -0.93 10.90 12.80
C VAL A 17 -0.01 11.79 13.63
N ILE A 18 -0.10 13.11 13.46
CA ILE A 18 0.76 14.09 14.13
C ILE A 18 0.02 14.88 15.23
N GLY A 19 -1.28 14.64 15.43
CA GLY A 19 -2.09 15.29 16.48
C GLY A 19 -2.54 16.71 16.17
N LYS A 20 -2.30 17.20 14.94
CA LYS A 20 -2.71 18.55 14.50
C LYS A 20 -2.84 18.61 12.98
N GLU A 21 -3.52 19.65 12.48
CA GLU A 21 -3.48 19.97 11.07
C GLU A 21 -2.05 20.31 10.62
N PHE A 22 -1.74 19.98 9.36
CA PHE A 22 -0.49 20.36 8.74
C PHE A 22 -0.75 21.36 7.62
N ILE A 23 -0.22 22.57 7.75
CA ILE A 23 -0.28 23.62 6.72
C ILE A 23 1.06 23.65 6.00
N ARG A 24 1.02 23.59 4.67
CA ARG A 24 2.20 23.72 3.82
C ARG A 24 2.78 25.13 3.91
N ALA A 25 4.02 25.29 3.45
CA ALA A 25 4.66 26.61 3.37
C ALA A 25 3.87 27.61 2.49
N ASP A 26 3.09 27.12 1.52
CA ASP A 26 2.23 27.92 0.65
C ASP A 26 0.86 28.29 1.28
N GLY A 27 0.61 27.90 2.54
CA GLY A 27 -0.65 28.14 3.25
C GLY A 27 -1.74 27.10 2.99
N THR A 28 -1.49 26.10 2.14
CA THR A 28 -2.49 25.06 1.83
C THR A 28 -2.53 23.98 2.90
N PRO A 29 -3.71 23.65 3.47
CA PRO A 29 -3.83 22.55 4.42
C PRO A 29 -3.67 21.19 3.73
N ILE A 30 -2.94 20.28 4.37
CA ILE A 30 -2.84 18.89 3.95
C ILE A 30 -4.06 18.12 4.44
N LYS A 31 -4.85 17.60 3.50
CA LYS A 31 -5.97 16.69 3.78
C LYS A 31 -5.54 15.23 3.65
N LYS A 32 -6.44 14.30 4.00
CA LYS A 32 -6.28 12.86 3.74
C LYS A 32 -5.86 12.59 2.29
N CYS A 33 -5.13 11.50 2.09
CA CYS A 33 -4.70 11.08 0.75
C CYS A 33 -5.91 10.79 -0.16
N GLY A 34 -5.72 10.78 -1.47
CA GLY A 34 -6.78 10.47 -2.45
C GLY A 34 -7.03 8.97 -2.64
N MET A 35 -6.16 8.09 -2.13
CA MET A 35 -6.28 6.63 -2.24
C MET A 35 -7.36 6.11 -1.30
N THR A 36 -8.63 6.08 -1.73
CA THR A 36 -9.77 5.77 -0.88
C THR A 36 -9.79 4.32 -0.40
N GLU A 37 -10.34 4.08 0.79
CA GLU A 37 -10.49 2.75 1.39
C GLU A 37 -11.32 1.83 0.46
N GLY A 38 -10.89 0.58 0.32
CA GLY A 38 -11.52 -0.41 -0.55
C GLY A 38 -11.09 -0.37 -2.02
N LEU A 39 -10.26 0.59 -2.45
CA LEU A 39 -9.66 0.53 -3.78
C LEU A 39 -8.71 -0.66 -3.90
N GLU A 40 -8.78 -1.32 -5.05
CA GLU A 40 -8.00 -2.50 -5.37
C GLU A 40 -7.18 -2.28 -6.62
N PHE A 41 -5.94 -2.78 -6.60
CA PHE A 41 -5.03 -2.78 -7.74
C PHE A 41 -4.39 -4.16 -7.85
N SER A 42 -3.97 -4.54 -9.06
CA SER A 42 -3.30 -5.81 -9.32
C SER A 42 -1.94 -5.56 -9.93
N VAL A 43 -0.93 -6.23 -9.39
CA VAL A 43 0.42 -6.32 -9.97
C VAL A 43 0.53 -7.69 -10.62
N ASP A 44 0.69 -7.70 -11.93
CA ASP A 44 0.87 -8.91 -12.72
C ASP A 44 2.31 -9.45 -12.63
N GLU A 45 2.59 -10.51 -13.37
CA GLU A 45 3.90 -11.15 -13.40
C GLU A 45 5.05 -10.24 -13.86
N SER A 46 4.78 -9.08 -14.46
CA SER A 46 5.83 -8.12 -14.82
C SER A 46 6.41 -7.41 -13.60
N GLY A 47 5.66 -7.36 -12.49
CA GLY A 47 6.03 -6.59 -11.29
C GLY A 47 5.94 -5.08 -11.49
N SER A 48 5.34 -4.62 -12.58
CA SER A 48 5.20 -3.20 -12.91
C SER A 48 4.18 -2.52 -11.99
N MET A 49 4.40 -1.24 -11.72
CA MET A 49 3.43 -0.43 -10.99
C MET A 49 2.10 -0.37 -11.76
N PRO A 50 0.94 -0.58 -11.13
CA PRO A 50 -0.36 -0.49 -11.80
C PRO A 50 -0.62 0.92 -12.34
N GLU A 51 -1.33 1.02 -13.44
CA GLU A 51 -1.75 2.31 -14.00
C GLU A 51 -2.59 3.10 -12.98
N GLY A 52 -2.33 4.40 -12.87
CA GLY A 52 -3.04 5.28 -11.91
C GLY A 52 -2.64 5.08 -10.44
N PHE A 53 -1.71 4.17 -10.13
CA PHE A 53 -1.23 4.01 -8.76
C PHE A 53 -0.28 5.13 -8.34
N CYS A 54 -0.24 5.43 -7.04
CA CYS A 54 0.58 6.51 -6.50
C CYS A 54 2.07 6.11 -6.47
N HIS A 55 2.92 6.82 -7.21
CA HIS A 55 4.37 6.60 -7.24
C HIS A 55 5.04 6.62 -5.86
N HIS A 56 4.58 7.52 -4.97
CA HIS A 56 5.17 7.62 -3.62
C HIS A 56 4.79 6.41 -2.75
N ALA A 57 3.53 5.94 -2.83
CA ALA A 57 3.13 4.71 -2.17
C ALA A 57 3.88 3.51 -2.75
N TRP A 58 4.00 3.43 -4.09
CA TRP A 58 4.75 2.37 -4.76
C TRP A 58 6.18 2.23 -4.24
N TYR A 59 6.87 3.34 -4.03
CA TYR A 59 8.22 3.35 -3.45
C TYR A 59 8.31 2.67 -2.06
N GLY A 60 7.27 2.78 -1.23
CA GLY A 60 7.23 2.07 0.06
C GLY A 60 6.86 0.59 -0.08
N LEU A 61 6.02 0.27 -1.07
CA LEU A 61 5.38 -1.04 -1.24
C LEU A 61 6.21 -2.03 -2.07
N TYR A 62 7.00 -1.56 -3.05
CA TYR A 62 7.60 -2.42 -4.10
C TYR A 62 8.40 -3.60 -3.54
N LYS A 63 9.15 -3.41 -2.46
CA LYS A 63 9.95 -4.48 -1.83
C LYS A 63 9.09 -5.61 -1.26
N ASN A 64 7.95 -5.26 -0.67
CA ASN A 64 7.02 -6.24 -0.11
C ASN A 64 6.27 -6.98 -1.21
N ILE A 65 5.92 -6.25 -2.28
CA ILE A 65 5.36 -6.84 -3.51
C ILE A 65 6.35 -7.85 -4.09
N ALA A 66 7.62 -7.47 -4.27
CA ALA A 66 8.65 -8.36 -4.79
C ALA A 66 8.85 -9.63 -3.92
N ILE A 67 8.82 -9.48 -2.59
CA ILE A 67 8.85 -10.64 -1.66
C ILE A 67 7.70 -11.61 -1.97
N LEU A 68 6.47 -11.10 -2.07
CA LEU A 68 5.30 -11.92 -2.40
C LEU A 68 5.38 -12.51 -3.82
N GLN A 69 5.86 -11.75 -4.80
CA GLN A 69 6.00 -12.24 -6.18
C GLN A 69 6.98 -13.42 -6.29
N CYS A 70 8.02 -13.44 -5.46
CA CYS A 70 9.03 -14.49 -5.40
C CYS A 70 8.65 -15.69 -4.52
N GLY A 71 7.42 -15.77 -4.01
CA GLY A 71 7.00 -16.88 -3.14
C GLY A 71 7.36 -16.69 -1.66
N GLY A 72 7.93 -15.54 -1.28
CA GLY A 72 8.23 -15.21 0.11
C GLY A 72 7.03 -14.66 0.87
N GLY A 73 7.23 -14.42 2.16
CA GLY A 73 6.25 -13.86 3.09
C GLY A 73 6.87 -13.70 4.48
N PHE A 74 6.05 -13.39 5.49
CA PHE A 74 6.48 -13.32 6.88
C PHE A 74 5.64 -14.28 7.75
N PRO A 75 5.94 -15.59 7.74
CA PRO A 75 5.09 -16.61 8.39
C PRO A 75 4.82 -16.35 9.87
N ASN A 76 5.80 -15.80 10.58
CA ASN A 76 5.71 -15.49 12.02
C ASN A 76 5.12 -14.09 12.31
N TRP A 77 4.59 -13.39 11.31
CA TRP A 77 4.00 -12.06 11.47
C TRP A 77 2.70 -11.91 10.67
N THR A 78 2.79 -11.69 9.36
CA THR A 78 1.62 -11.41 8.51
C THR A 78 1.13 -12.63 7.72
N GLY A 79 1.84 -13.77 7.83
CA GLY A 79 1.53 -15.00 7.12
C GLY A 79 2.40 -15.20 5.87
N GLU A 80 2.16 -16.31 5.16
CA GLU A 80 2.95 -16.70 3.99
C GLU A 80 2.60 -15.87 2.75
N ASP A 81 1.31 -15.57 2.55
CA ASP A 81 0.79 -14.97 1.32
C ASP A 81 0.34 -13.52 1.48
N MET A 82 0.56 -12.90 2.64
CA MET A 82 0.01 -11.59 2.96
C MET A 82 1.03 -10.70 3.69
N ILE A 83 1.02 -9.41 3.35
CA ILE A 83 1.81 -8.37 4.03
C ILE A 83 0.95 -7.11 4.20
N TYR A 84 0.90 -6.56 5.41
CA TYR A 84 0.40 -5.21 5.65
C TYR A 84 1.56 -4.21 5.63
N THR A 85 1.39 -3.13 4.89
CA THR A 85 2.41 -2.08 4.80
C THR A 85 1.76 -0.71 4.57
N ALA A 86 2.54 0.36 4.56
CA ALA A 86 2.01 1.72 4.45
C ALA A 86 2.79 2.56 3.45
N CYS A 87 2.11 3.57 2.90
CA CYS A 87 2.76 4.69 2.25
C CYS A 87 3.82 5.29 3.19
N PRO A 88 5.03 5.61 2.71
CA PRO A 88 6.08 6.20 3.56
C PRO A 88 5.83 7.69 3.90
N ASP A 89 4.68 8.24 3.52
CA ASP A 89 4.24 9.59 3.90
C ASP A 89 3.93 9.63 5.41
N GLY A 90 4.81 10.25 6.18
CA GLY A 90 4.67 10.39 7.63
C GLY A 90 3.64 11.43 8.09
N ILE A 91 3.04 12.20 7.18
CA ILE A 91 2.04 13.23 7.51
C ILE A 91 0.63 12.67 7.32
N ARG A 92 0.40 11.86 6.28
CA ARG A 92 -0.93 11.31 5.96
C ARG A 92 -0.83 9.90 5.33
N PRO A 93 -0.29 8.93 6.07
CA PRO A 93 -0.06 7.60 5.55
C PRO A 93 -1.37 6.92 5.15
N VAL A 94 -1.22 5.99 4.22
CA VAL A 94 -2.28 5.06 3.81
C VAL A 94 -1.76 3.66 4.05
N CYS A 95 -2.54 2.84 4.75
CA CYS A 95 -2.26 1.44 4.98
C CYS A 95 -2.82 0.60 3.83
N PHE A 96 -2.02 -0.36 3.39
CA PHE A 96 -2.33 -1.28 2.32
C PHE A 96 -2.20 -2.73 2.81
N LYS A 97 -3.05 -3.59 2.27
CA LYS A 97 -2.92 -5.03 2.35
C LYS A 97 -2.42 -5.53 1.00
N LEU A 98 -1.32 -6.28 1.02
CA LEU A 98 -0.75 -6.95 -0.13
C LEU A 98 -1.01 -8.44 0.02
N GLU A 99 -1.58 -9.06 -1.02
CA GLU A 99 -1.93 -10.49 -1.00
C GLU A 99 -1.48 -11.15 -2.29
N ARG A 100 -0.80 -12.29 -2.17
CA ARG A 100 -0.52 -13.14 -3.32
C ARG A 100 -1.82 -13.80 -3.78
N VAL A 101 -2.15 -13.66 -5.06
CA VAL A 101 -3.31 -14.30 -5.66
C VAL A 101 -2.87 -15.70 -6.10
N SER A 102 -3.19 -16.72 -5.32
CA SER A 102 -2.98 -18.11 -5.73
C SER A 102 -4.07 -18.52 -6.72
N GLU A 103 -3.70 -19.03 -7.88
CA GLU A 103 -4.57 -19.86 -8.72
C GLU A 103 -4.78 -21.23 -8.04
N ARG A 104 -5.41 -21.26 -6.86
CA ARG A 104 -6.08 -22.48 -6.42
C ARG A 104 -7.49 -22.38 -6.94
N GLY A 105 -7.69 -22.95 -8.12
CA GLY A 105 -9.02 -23.28 -8.60
C GLY A 105 -9.73 -24.14 -7.56
N ASP A 106 -10.96 -23.75 -7.25
CA ASP A 106 -11.98 -24.68 -6.77
C ASP A 106 -12.31 -25.71 -7.85
#